data_AF-A0AAE8HAF1-F1
#
_entry.id   AF-A0AAE8HAF1-F1
#
_cell.length_a   1.000
_cell.length_b   1.000
_cell.length_c   1.000
_cell.angle_alpha   90.00
_cell.angle_beta   90.00
_cell.angle_gamma   90.00
#
_symmetry.space_group_name_H-M   'P 1'
#
loop_
_entity.id
_entity.type
_entity.pdbx_description
1 polymer ?
#
loop_
_entity_poly.entity_id
_entity_poly.type
_entity_poly.pdbx_seq_one_letter_code
_entity_poly.pdbx_strand_id
1 'polypeptide(L)' 'MNIVRENLMTRPGYTPYCGNGHCSMPRTNWTGEQFKCPYCNWVSQFPANFIAEYKAKWHAAVKS' A
#
# COMPACT_ATOMS: atom_id res chain seq x y z
N MET A 1 11.14 -0.36 13.92
CA MET A 1 11.34 -0.18 12.46
C MET A 1 10.40 -1.13 11.72
N ASN A 2 9.61 -0.69 10.74
CA ASN A 2 8.80 -1.58 9.91
C ASN A 2 9.26 -1.45 8.45
N ILE A 3 10.01 -2.46 7.98
CA ILE A 3 10.62 -2.51 6.65
C ILE A 3 9.60 -2.30 5.52
N VAL A 4 8.33 -2.68 5.72
CA VAL A 4 7.27 -2.48 4.73
C VAL A 4 6.96 -1.00 4.54
N ARG A 5 6.85 -0.24 5.64
CA ARG A 5 6.57 1.21 5.58
C ARG A 5 7.73 1.99 4.97
N GLU A 6 8.95 1.60 5.32
CA GLU A 6 10.16 2.18 4.73
C GLU A 6 10.20 1.95 3.22
N ASN A 7 10.05 0.69 2.78
CA ASN A 7 10.01 0.35 1.36
C ASN A 7 8.90 1.09 0.61
N LEU A 8 7.72 1.25 1.21
CA LEU A 8 6.62 2.02 0.62
C LEU A 8 6.97 3.49 0.38
N MET A 9 7.89 4.06 1.16
CA MET A 9 8.28 5.48 1.05
C MET A 9 9.60 5.69 0.30
N THR A 10 10.39 4.65 0.05
CA THR A 10 11.71 4.76 -0.59
C THR A 10 11.82 4.03 -1.93
N ARG A 11 10.96 3.04 -2.21
CA ARG A 11 11.05 2.21 -3.42
C ARG A 11 9.87 2.47 -4.37
N PRO A 12 10.11 3.07 -5.55
CA PRO A 12 9.08 3.29 -6.55
C PRO A 12 8.36 1.98 -6.92
N GLY A 13 7.02 2.01 -6.97
CA GLY A 13 6.20 0.87 -7.37
C GLY A 13 6.14 -0.28 -6.35
N TYR A 14 6.73 -0.14 -5.16
CA TYR A 14 6.63 -1.16 -4.13
C TYR A 14 5.20 -1.27 -3.59
N THR A 15 4.67 -2.49 -3.51
CA THR A 15 3.40 -2.80 -2.85
C THR A 15 3.60 -3.89 -1.79
N PRO A 16 2.90 -3.87 -0.65
CA PRO A 16 3.03 -4.91 0.36
C PRO A 16 2.43 -6.25 -0.14
N TYR A 17 2.78 -7.33 0.55
CA TYR A 17 2.06 -8.58 0.40
C TYR A 17 0.73 -8.55 1.16
N CYS A 18 -0.19 -9.42 0.76
CA CYS A 18 -1.44 -9.66 1.47
C CYS A 18 -1.17 -10.08 2.92
N GLY A 19 -1.80 -9.41 3.88
CA GLY A 19 -1.69 -9.75 5.31
C GLY A 19 -2.65 -10.83 5.79
N ASN A 20 -3.49 -11.40 4.90
CA ASN A 20 -4.34 -12.52 5.25
C ASN A 20 -3.54 -13.84 5.19
N GLY A 21 -3.30 -14.46 6.34
CA GLY A 21 -2.53 -15.70 6.47
C GLY A 21 -3.14 -16.93 5.79
N HIS A 22 -4.42 -16.86 5.40
CA HIS A 22 -5.10 -17.92 4.66
C HIS A 22 -5.10 -17.70 3.13
N CYS A 23 -4.46 -16.63 2.65
CA CYS A 23 -4.31 -16.34 1.23
C CYS A 23 -2.91 -16.77 0.73
N SER A 24 -2.73 -16.91 -0.58
CA SER A 24 -1.45 -17.23 -1.23
C SER A 24 -0.34 -16.15 -1.09
N MET A 25 -0.53 -15.21 -0.17
CA MET A 25 0.33 -14.06 0.10
C MET A 25 0.73 -13.26 -1.17
N PRO A 26 -0.21 -12.93 -2.08
CA PRO A 26 0.08 -12.19 -3.30
C PRO A 26 0.42 -10.72 -3.01
N ARG A 27 1.05 -10.03 -3.97
CA ARG A 27 1.20 -8.57 -3.91
C ARG A 27 -0.17 -7.90 -4.01
N THR A 28 -0.35 -6.84 -3.24
CA THR A 28 -1.59 -6.03 -3.23
C THR A 28 -1.57 -4.95 -4.31
N ASN A 29 -2.76 -4.45 -4.64
CA ASN A 29 -2.96 -3.31 -5.52
C ASN A 29 -3.32 -2.06 -4.73
N TRP A 30 -2.80 -0.91 -5.16
CA TRP A 30 -3.21 0.38 -4.62
C TRP A 30 -4.63 0.72 -5.08
N THR A 31 -5.53 1.03 -4.14
CA THR A 31 -6.93 1.38 -4.45
C THR A 31 -7.19 2.88 -4.56
N GLY A 32 -6.16 3.71 -4.36
CA GLY A 32 -6.35 5.14 -4.12
C GLY A 32 -6.54 5.48 -2.65
N GLU A 33 -6.70 4.51 -1.74
CA GLU A 33 -6.88 4.74 -0.30
C GLU A 33 -6.05 3.80 0.56
N GLN A 34 -6.03 2.51 0.22
CA GLN A 34 -5.27 1.47 0.91
C GLN A 34 -4.74 0.47 -0.12
N PHE A 35 -4.09 -0.58 0.38
CA PHE A 35 -3.63 -1.70 -0.43
C PHE A 35 -4.61 -2.87 -0.30
N LYS A 36 -5.15 -3.33 -1.41
CA LYS A 36 -6.13 -4.42 -1.46
C LYS A 36 -5.55 -5.66 -2.14
N CYS A 37 -5.75 -6.81 -1.53
CA CYS A 37 -5.47 -8.11 -2.13
C CYS A 37 -6.48 -8.39 -3.25
N PRO A 38 -6.04 -8.68 -4.48
CA PRO A 38 -6.95 -8.94 -5.60
C PRO A 38 -7.68 -10.29 -5.50
N TYR A 39 -7.22 -11.20 -4.64
CA TYR A 39 -7.76 -12.57 -4.55
C TYR A 39 -8.72 -12.78 -3.39
N CYS A 40 -8.40 -12.27 -2.19
CA CYS A 40 -9.21 -12.48 -0.98
C CYS A 40 -9.86 -11.20 -0.43
N ASN A 41 -9.75 -10.08 -1.16
CA ASN A 41 -10.29 -8.78 -0.77
C ASN A 41 -9.77 -8.19 0.54
N TRP A 42 -8.74 -8.79 1.16
CA TRP A 42 -8.07 -8.19 2.32
C TRP A 42 -7.57 -6.78 2.00
N VAL A 43 -7.80 -5.83 2.92
CA VAL A 43 -7.37 -4.44 2.77
C VAL A 43 -6.41 -4.11 3.91
N SER A 44 -5.30 -3.45 3.58
CA SER A 44 -4.35 -2.96 4.57
C SER A 44 -5.00 -1.91 5.47
N GLN A 45 -4.54 -1.86 6.72
CA GLN A 45 -5.01 -0.89 7.71
C GLN A 45 -3.87 0.05 8.10
N PHE A 46 -3.20 0.65 7.11
CA PHE A 46 -2.19 1.66 7.43
C PHE A 46 -2.87 2.91 8.03
N PRO A 47 -2.23 3.58 9.01
CA PRO A 47 -2.74 4.83 9.56
C PRO A 47 -3.01 5.89 8.48
N ALA A 48 -4.05 6.69 8.68
CA ALA A 48 -4.47 7.70 7.70
C ALA A 48 -3.38 8.74 7.38
N ASN A 49 -2.60 9.16 8.38
CA ASN A 49 -1.47 10.08 8.20
C ASN A 49 -0.40 9.48 7.28
N PHE A 50 -0.04 8.21 7.47
CA PHE A 50 0.93 7.51 6.61
C PHE A 50 0.41 7.40 5.17
N ILE A 51 -0.87 7.07 5.00
CA ILE A 51 -1.49 7.02 3.68
C ILE A 51 -1.49 8.39 2.99
N ALA A 52 -1.75 9.46 3.74
CA ALA A 52 -1.70 10.82 3.19
C ALA A 52 -0.28 11.18 2.72
N GLU A 53 0.76 10.85 3.49
CA GLU A 53 2.15 11.02 3.09
C GLU A 53 2.53 10.18 1.85
N TYR A 54 2.12 8.90 1.83
CA TYR A 54 2.33 8.01 0.68
C TYR A 54 1.66 8.56 -0.59
N LYS A 55 0.40 9.01 -0.47
CA LYS A 55 -0.34 9.67 -1.56
C LYS A 55 0.41 10.91 -2.04
N ALA A 56 0.78 11.82 -1.13
CA ALA A 56 1.48 13.05 -1.49
C ALA A 56 2.81 12.78 -2.21
N LYS A 57 3.52 11.71 -1.84
CA LYS A 57 4.80 11.36 -2.46
C LYS A 57 4.66 10.76 -3.86
N TRP A 58 3.76 9.78 -4.04
CA TRP A 58 3.74 8.95 -5.25
C TRP A 58 2.54 9.22 -6.17
N HIS A 59 1.47 9.76 -5.62
CA HIS A 59 0.17 9.89 -6.29
C HIS A 59 -0.45 11.28 -6.09
N ALA A 60 0.36 12.29 -5.71
CA ALA A 60 -0.08 13.68 -5.80
C ALA A 60 -0.38 13.90 -7.28
N ALA A 61 -1.68 13.98 -7.60
CA ALA A 61 -2.13 14.27 -8.93
C ALA A 61 -1.34 15.48 -9.42
N VAL A 62 -0.63 15.32 -10.54
CA VAL A 62 -0.17 16.44 -11.34
C VAL A 62 -1.41 17.30 -11.54
N LYS A 63 -1.48 18.44 -10.85
CA LYS A 63 -2.42 19.50 -11.17
C LYS A 63 -1.98 20.02 -12.54
N SER A 64 -2.53 19.44 -13.60
CA SER A 64 -2.56 20.06 -14.92
C SER A 64 -3.57 21.20 -14.92
#